data_AF-A0A061SPC6-F1
#
_entry.id   AF-A0A061SPC6-F1
#
_cell.length_a   1.000
_cell.length_b   1.000
_cell.length_c   1.000
_cell.angle_alpha   90.00
_cell.angle_beta   90.00
_cell.angle_gamma   90.00
#
_symmetry.space_group_name_H-M   'P 1'
#
loop_
_entity.id
_entity.type
_entity.pdbx_description
1 polymer ?
#
loop_
_entity_poly.entity_id
_entity_poly.type
_entity_poly.pdbx_seq_one_letter_code
_entity_poly.pdbx_strand_id
1 'polypeptide(L)'
;MMRATGCAGVMVGRACLGRPWLLAQARDALQGRQPGPDPPLAAAAAAAEDHCRRLARYWGSEALAVRQMRKFVPLYLAGFATAAPLRDALLKADSIAAWREALESTGYDPTELPSAESRRKPRLKGGGEPRLQRVRLPQGWLGLRDSDSVPEAAAEMEACEG
;
A
#
# COMPACT_ATOMS: atom_id res chain seq x y z
N MET A 1 -2.67 11.79 15.80
CA MET A 1 -4.02 11.75 15.21
C MET A 1 -5.08 11.58 16.28
N MET A 2 -5.34 10.37 16.81
CA MET A 2 -6.46 10.18 17.76
C MET A 2 -6.42 11.09 18.98
N ARG A 3 -5.26 11.26 19.64
CA ARG A 3 -5.11 12.20 20.77
C ARG A 3 -5.44 13.65 20.41
N ALA A 4 -5.19 14.05 19.17
CA ALA A 4 -5.41 15.42 18.71
C ALA A 4 -6.87 15.65 18.25
N THR A 5 -7.57 14.60 17.80
CA THR A 5 -8.92 14.70 17.24
C THR A 5 -10.02 14.19 18.17
N GLY A 6 -9.68 13.40 19.20
CA GLY A 6 -10.66 12.72 20.06
C GLY A 6 -11.45 11.62 19.36
N CYS A 7 -11.06 11.20 18.15
CA CYS A 7 -11.81 10.20 17.39
C CYS A 7 -11.70 8.79 18.00
N ALA A 8 -12.80 8.03 17.95
CA ALA A 8 -12.86 6.66 18.48
C ALA A 8 -12.12 5.63 17.60
N GLY A 9 -11.79 6.00 16.36
CA GLY A 9 -11.08 5.13 15.43
C GLY A 9 -10.39 5.92 14.32
N VAL A 10 -9.50 5.23 13.60
CA VAL A 10 -8.82 5.76 12.42
C VAL A 10 -8.87 4.74 11.30
N MET A 11 -9.06 5.24 10.08
CA MET A 11 -8.93 4.43 8.87
C MET A 11 -7.50 4.56 8.34
N VAL A 12 -6.85 3.43 8.05
CA VAL A 12 -5.53 3.42 7.40
C VAL A 12 -5.71 3.02 5.94
N GLY A 13 -5.44 3.95 5.04
CA GLY A 13 -5.51 3.71 3.60
C GLY A 13 -4.16 3.29 3.00
N ARG A 14 -3.57 4.19 2.20
CA ARG A 14 -2.37 3.95 1.38
C ARG A 14 -1.14 3.39 2.11
N ALA A 15 -1.01 3.65 3.41
CA ALA A 15 0.14 3.20 4.20
C ALA A 15 0.19 1.66 4.37
N CYS A 16 -0.96 0.98 4.34
CA CYS A 16 -1.03 -0.48 4.44
C CYS A 16 -0.74 -1.20 3.13
N LEU A 17 -0.71 -0.50 1.99
CA LEU A 17 -0.41 -1.11 0.70
C LEU A 17 1.05 -1.63 0.71
N GLY A 18 1.26 -2.92 0.55
CA GLY A 18 2.60 -3.52 0.63
C GLY A 18 3.22 -3.57 2.04
N ARG A 19 2.47 -3.16 3.08
CA ARG A 19 2.88 -3.26 4.49
C ARG A 19 1.72 -3.78 5.36
N PRO A 20 1.21 -5.00 5.10
CA PRO A 20 0.07 -5.53 5.84
C PRO A 20 0.30 -5.62 7.36
N TRP A 21 1.56 -5.81 7.80
CA TRP A 21 1.96 -5.82 9.21
C TRP A 21 1.73 -4.48 9.95
N LEU A 22 1.59 -3.37 9.22
CA LEU A 22 1.33 -2.06 9.80
C LEU A 22 0.05 -2.03 10.63
N LEU A 23 -0.96 -2.84 10.28
CA LEU A 23 -2.21 -2.93 11.03
C LEU A 23 -1.98 -3.57 12.41
N ALA A 24 -1.15 -4.60 12.49
CA ALA A 24 -0.79 -5.22 13.76
C ALA A 24 0.03 -4.27 14.63
N GLN A 25 1.02 -3.57 14.04
CA GLN A 25 1.80 -2.54 14.72
C GLN A 25 0.92 -1.39 15.24
N ALA A 26 -0.04 -0.94 14.44
CA ALA A 26 -0.99 0.11 14.84
C ALA A 26 -1.89 -0.35 16.00
N ARG A 27 -2.41 -1.58 15.94
CA ARG A 27 -3.16 -2.19 17.06
C ARG A 27 -2.32 -2.23 18.33
N ASP A 28 -1.08 -2.67 18.25
CA ASP A 28 -0.20 -2.78 19.42
C ASP A 28 0.06 -1.39 20.04
N ALA A 29 0.34 -0.38 19.21
CA ALA A 29 0.49 1.00 19.66
C ALA A 29 -0.78 1.54 20.34
N LEU A 30 -1.96 1.26 19.77
CA LEU A 30 -3.25 1.69 20.32
C LEU A 30 -3.57 1.01 21.66
N GLN A 31 -3.02 -0.17 21.90
CA GLN A 31 -3.15 -0.92 23.16
C GLN A 31 -2.02 -0.65 24.16
N GLY A 32 -1.20 0.39 23.91
CA GLY A 32 -0.11 0.78 24.80
C GLY A 32 1.09 -0.18 24.79
N ARG A 33 1.16 -1.12 23.84
CA ARG A 33 2.32 -2.01 23.67
C ARG A 33 3.32 -1.39 22.70
N GLN A 34 4.58 -1.74 22.87
CA GLN A 34 5.63 -1.39 21.91
C GLN A 34 5.37 -2.15 20.59
N PRO A 35 5.17 -1.45 19.45
CA PRO A 35 5.01 -2.13 18.17
C PRO A 35 6.28 -2.89 17.78
N GLY A 36 6.10 -4.08 17.19
CA GLY A 36 7.22 -4.83 16.62
C GLY A 36 7.94 -4.08 15.48
N PRO A 37 9.18 -4.46 15.16
CA PRO A 37 9.92 -3.86 14.06
C PRO A 37 9.23 -4.14 12.72
N ASP A 38 9.64 -3.41 11.68
CA ASP A 38 9.32 -3.82 10.32
C ASP A 38 10.03 -5.15 10.01
N PRO A 39 9.41 -6.06 9.23
CA PRO A 39 10.02 -7.31 8.86
C PRO A 39 11.25 -7.09 7.97
N PRO A 40 12.23 -8.00 8.02
CA PRO A 40 13.33 -8.01 7.07
C PRO A 40 12.85 -8.31 5.64
N LEU A 41 13.71 -8.04 4.65
CA LEU A 41 13.39 -8.14 3.23
C LEU A 41 12.80 -9.51 2.86
N ALA A 42 13.37 -10.61 3.35
CA ALA A 42 12.84 -11.95 3.08
C ALA A 42 11.40 -12.12 3.59
N ALA A 43 11.09 -11.63 4.80
CA ALA A 43 9.75 -11.72 5.37
C ALA A 43 8.76 -10.78 4.66
N ALA A 44 9.20 -9.60 4.21
CA ALA A 44 8.40 -8.72 3.37
C ALA A 44 8.07 -9.37 2.01
N ALA A 45 9.04 -10.05 1.40
CA ALA A 45 8.85 -10.77 0.14
C ALA A 45 7.94 -12.00 0.29
N ALA A 46 8.09 -12.77 1.38
CA ALA A 46 7.19 -13.87 1.72
C ALA A 46 5.74 -13.39 1.95
N ALA A 47 5.56 -12.21 2.57
CA ALA A 47 4.23 -11.60 2.70
C ALA A 47 3.62 -11.19 1.35
N ALA A 48 4.45 -10.82 0.36
CA ALA A 48 4.00 -10.61 -1.01
C ALA A 48 3.58 -11.93 -1.66
N GLU A 49 4.35 -13.01 -1.47
CA GLU A 49 4.01 -14.37 -1.93
C GLU A 49 2.66 -14.83 -1.39
N ASP A 50 2.44 -14.72 -0.08
CA ASP A 50 1.17 -15.08 0.56
C ASP A 50 -0.01 -14.27 -0.02
N HIS A 51 0.19 -12.97 -0.30
CA HIS A 51 -0.81 -12.15 -0.98
C HIS A 51 -1.12 -12.69 -2.39
N CYS A 52 -0.12 -13.05 -3.19
CA CYS A 52 -0.37 -13.67 -4.50
C CYS A 52 -1.14 -14.97 -4.40
N ARG A 53 -0.78 -15.85 -3.45
CA ARG A 53 -1.48 -17.12 -3.22
C ARG A 53 -2.95 -16.89 -2.84
N ARG A 54 -3.23 -15.89 -2.00
CA ARG A 54 -4.60 -15.52 -1.63
C ARG A 54 -5.37 -14.95 -2.82
N LEU A 55 -4.75 -14.12 -3.65
CA LEU A 55 -5.37 -13.64 -4.88
C LEU A 55 -5.65 -14.79 -5.85
N ALA A 56 -4.73 -15.73 -6.02
CA ALA A 56 -4.92 -16.89 -6.89
C ALA A 56 -6.14 -17.72 -6.46
N ARG A 57 -6.28 -17.95 -5.14
CA ARG A 57 -7.46 -18.62 -4.57
C ARG A 57 -8.75 -17.82 -4.81
N TYR A 58 -8.71 -16.50 -4.58
CA TYR A 58 -9.89 -15.64 -4.75
C TYR A 58 -10.37 -15.58 -6.21
N TRP A 59 -9.44 -15.47 -7.15
CA TRP A 59 -9.76 -15.36 -8.58
C TRP A 59 -9.92 -16.73 -9.27
N GLY A 60 -9.58 -17.83 -8.61
CA GLY A 60 -9.48 -19.15 -9.23
C GLY A 60 -8.44 -19.22 -10.36
N SER A 61 -7.47 -18.29 -10.39
CA SER A 61 -6.50 -18.16 -11.47
C SER A 61 -5.17 -17.61 -10.95
N GLU A 62 -4.15 -18.45 -11.02
CA GLU A 62 -2.79 -18.06 -10.67
C GLU A 62 -2.24 -16.98 -11.63
N ALA A 63 -2.46 -17.16 -12.94
CA ALA A 63 -1.99 -16.22 -13.95
C ALA A 63 -2.55 -14.80 -13.74
N LEU A 64 -3.82 -14.68 -13.36
CA LEU A 64 -4.41 -13.37 -13.02
C LEU A 64 -3.80 -12.79 -11.74
N ALA A 65 -3.58 -13.62 -10.71
CA ALA A 65 -3.00 -13.17 -9.46
C ALA A 65 -1.57 -12.65 -9.62
N VAL A 66 -0.71 -13.37 -10.32
CA VAL A 66 0.69 -12.97 -10.58
C VAL A 66 0.74 -11.66 -11.35
N ARG A 67 -0.10 -11.51 -12.39
CA ARG A 67 -0.22 -10.24 -13.14
C ARG A 67 -0.67 -9.08 -12.25
N GLN A 68 -1.67 -9.30 -11.38
CA GLN A 68 -2.14 -8.27 -10.46
C GLN A 68 -1.09 -7.88 -9.41
N MET A 69 -0.24 -8.82 -9.00
CA MET A 69 0.80 -8.54 -8.00
C MET A 69 1.88 -7.58 -8.48
N ARG A 70 2.08 -7.41 -9.79
CA ARG A 70 3.07 -6.46 -10.35
C ARG A 70 2.88 -5.03 -9.83
N LYS A 71 1.65 -4.63 -9.51
CA LYS A 71 1.37 -3.30 -8.92
C LYS A 71 1.75 -3.19 -7.43
N PHE A 72 1.83 -4.31 -6.73
CA PHE A 72 2.09 -4.38 -5.30
C PHE A 72 3.55 -4.68 -4.97
N VAL A 73 4.25 -5.46 -5.81
CA VAL A 73 5.66 -5.84 -5.60
C VAL A 73 6.55 -4.63 -5.24
N PRO A 74 6.52 -3.50 -5.98
CA PRO A 74 7.33 -2.34 -5.62
C PRO A 74 6.99 -1.74 -4.25
N LEU A 75 5.75 -1.92 -3.78
CA LEU A 75 5.29 -1.39 -2.49
C LEU A 75 5.76 -2.23 -1.30
N TYR A 76 5.91 -3.55 -1.48
CA TYR A 76 6.47 -4.46 -0.48
C TYR A 76 7.98 -4.28 -0.33
N LEU A 77 8.66 -4.06 -1.45
CA LEU A 77 10.12 -3.97 -1.51
C LEU A 77 10.65 -2.53 -1.38
N ALA A 78 9.77 -1.57 -1.06
CA ALA A 78 10.16 -0.18 -0.88
C ALA A 78 10.96 0.01 0.41
N GLY A 79 12.13 0.66 0.29
CA GLY A 79 12.98 0.98 1.43
C GLY A 79 14.15 0.03 1.68
N PHE A 80 14.29 -1.00 0.86
CA PHE A 80 15.41 -1.93 0.87
C PHE A 80 16.38 -1.61 -0.27
N ALA A 81 17.66 -1.47 0.04
CA ALA A 81 18.72 -1.17 -0.91
C ALA A 81 19.05 -2.39 -1.80
N THR A 82 18.98 -3.61 -1.26
CA THR A 82 19.33 -4.83 -2.01
C THR A 82 18.16 -5.44 -2.78
N ALA A 83 16.97 -4.84 -2.72
CA ALA A 83 15.77 -5.44 -3.30
C ALA A 83 15.62 -5.28 -4.82
N ALA A 84 16.47 -4.51 -5.49
CA ALA A 84 16.31 -4.25 -6.93
C ALA A 84 16.37 -5.53 -7.80
N PRO A 85 17.34 -6.45 -7.64
CA PRO A 85 17.38 -7.70 -8.41
C PRO A 85 16.14 -8.57 -8.14
N LEU A 86 15.73 -8.69 -6.87
CA LEU A 86 14.55 -9.44 -6.48
C LEU A 86 13.28 -8.84 -7.11
N ARG A 87 13.10 -7.52 -7.00
CA ARG A 87 11.98 -6.80 -7.61
C ARG A 87 11.87 -7.09 -9.10
N ASP A 88 12.98 -6.99 -9.83
CA ASP A 88 12.98 -7.16 -11.27
C ASP A 88 12.64 -8.60 -11.69
N ALA A 89 13.09 -9.59 -10.92
CA ALA A 89 12.71 -11.00 -11.10
C ALA A 89 11.22 -11.23 -10.80
N LEU A 90 10.71 -10.72 -9.68
CA LEU A 90 9.29 -10.87 -9.30
C LEU A 90 8.33 -10.19 -10.29
N LEU A 91 8.73 -9.09 -10.93
CA LEU A 91 7.93 -8.42 -11.95
C LEU A 91 7.85 -9.21 -13.26
N LYS A 92 8.86 -10.02 -13.57
CA LYS A 92 8.94 -10.85 -14.77
C LYS A 92 8.30 -12.22 -14.61
N ALA A 93 8.18 -12.72 -13.38
CA ALA A 93 7.54 -14.00 -13.09
C ALA A 93 6.10 -14.08 -13.66
N ASP A 94 5.74 -15.28 -14.07
CA ASP A 94 4.46 -15.65 -14.67
C ASP A 94 3.70 -16.74 -13.87
N SER A 95 4.33 -17.28 -12.83
CA SER A 95 3.81 -18.30 -11.93
C SER A 95 4.29 -18.08 -10.50
N ILE A 96 3.60 -18.69 -9.54
CA ILE A 96 4.03 -18.72 -8.13
C ILE A 96 5.33 -19.52 -7.97
N ALA A 97 5.52 -20.55 -8.80
CA ALA A 97 6.76 -21.31 -8.84
C ALA A 97 7.96 -20.43 -9.25
N ALA A 98 7.84 -19.65 -10.33
CA ALA A 98 8.87 -18.69 -10.75
C ALA A 98 9.12 -17.61 -9.69
N TRP A 99 8.09 -17.22 -8.93
CA TRP A 99 8.26 -16.33 -7.77
C TRP A 99 9.12 -16.93 -6.67
N ARG A 100 8.88 -18.19 -6.32
CA ARG A 100 9.71 -18.89 -5.34
C ARG A 100 11.14 -19.04 -5.82
N GLU A 101 11.35 -19.39 -7.08
CA GLU A 101 12.68 -19.44 -7.66
C GLU A 101 13.39 -18.09 -7.60
N ALA A 102 12.69 -16.98 -7.85
CA ALA A 102 13.24 -15.64 -7.71
C ALA A 102 13.68 -15.33 -6.26
N LEU A 103 12.95 -15.79 -5.25
CA LEU A 103 13.31 -15.63 -3.84
C LEU A 103 14.59 -16.39 -3.45
N GLU A 104 14.89 -17.49 -4.16
CA GLU A 104 16.05 -18.36 -3.89
C GLU A 104 17.27 -17.97 -4.73
N SER A 105 17.06 -17.48 -5.95
CA SER A 105 18.12 -17.24 -6.95
C SER A 105 18.65 -15.81 -7.01
N THR A 106 17.93 -14.83 -6.44
CA THR A 106 18.36 -13.43 -6.50
C THR A 106 19.28 -13.09 -5.32
N GLY A 107 20.40 -12.41 -5.61
CA GLY A 107 21.41 -12.04 -4.62
C GLY A 107 21.03 -10.83 -3.74
N TYR A 108 19.79 -10.77 -3.23
CA TYR A 108 19.40 -9.77 -2.22
C TYR A 108 19.86 -10.21 -0.83
N ASP A 109 19.95 -9.27 0.12
CA ASP A 109 20.20 -9.60 1.52
C ASP A 109 18.87 -9.94 2.22
N PRO A 110 18.64 -11.21 2.61
CA PRO A 110 17.38 -11.62 3.22
C PRO A 110 17.15 -11.03 4.61
N THR A 111 18.20 -10.59 5.28
CA THR A 111 18.17 -10.03 6.63
C THR A 111 18.06 -8.51 6.65
N GLU A 112 18.15 -7.87 5.49
CA GLU A 112 18.11 -6.41 5.35
C GLU A 112 16.81 -5.86 5.98
N LEU A 113 16.95 -4.84 6.82
CA LEU A 113 15.83 -4.09 7.37
C LEU A 113 15.56 -2.84 6.52
N PRO A 114 14.29 -2.42 6.36
CA PRO A 114 13.98 -1.25 5.56
C PRO A 114 14.53 0.02 6.22
N SER A 115 15.00 0.97 5.41
CA SER A 115 15.51 2.24 5.93
C SER A 115 14.43 3.01 6.69
N ALA A 116 14.80 3.68 7.79
CA ALA A 116 13.86 4.47 8.58
C ALA A 116 13.19 5.60 7.77
N GLU A 117 13.91 6.15 6.79
CA GLU A 117 13.41 7.20 5.89
C GLU A 117 12.32 6.70 4.93
N SER A 118 12.40 5.43 4.51
CA SER A 118 11.38 4.83 3.62
C SER A 118 9.97 4.89 4.22
N ARG A 119 9.87 4.94 5.56
CA ARG A 119 8.60 5.06 6.31
C ARG A 119 7.89 6.39 6.07
N ARG A 120 8.64 7.44 5.73
CA ARG A 120 8.13 8.82 5.65
C ARG A 120 7.95 9.31 4.21
N LYS A 121 8.40 8.56 3.21
CA LYS A 121 8.24 8.98 1.82
C LYS A 121 6.75 9.06 1.45
N PRO A 122 6.25 10.24 1.04
CA PRO A 122 4.87 10.39 0.60
C PRO A 122 4.60 9.45 -0.58
N ARG A 123 3.52 8.68 -0.48
CA ARG A 123 3.05 7.83 -1.59
C ARG A 123 2.05 8.62 -2.43
N LEU A 124 2.61 9.36 -3.38
CA LEU A 124 1.88 10.25 -4.29
C LEU A 124 1.74 9.60 -5.67
N LYS A 125 0.57 9.78 -6.31
CA LYS A 125 0.35 9.40 -7.71
C LYS A 125 1.26 10.27 -8.58
N GLY A 126 2.17 9.65 -9.34
CA GLY A 126 3.15 10.34 -10.19
C GLY A 126 4.53 10.59 -9.56
N GLY A 127 4.72 10.26 -8.28
CA GLY A 127 5.97 10.56 -7.57
C GLY A 127 6.20 12.07 -7.34
N GLY A 128 7.35 12.41 -6.77
CA GLY A 128 7.76 13.80 -6.54
C GLY A 128 7.24 14.44 -5.25
N GLU A 129 7.36 15.76 -5.16
CA GLU A 129 6.93 16.54 -3.99
C GLU A 129 5.40 16.67 -3.92
N PRO A 130 4.82 16.80 -2.72
CA PRO A 130 3.39 17.06 -2.56
C PRO A 130 3.00 18.34 -3.30
N ARG A 131 2.32 18.18 -4.44
CA ARG A 131 1.74 19.33 -5.15
C ARG A 131 0.39 19.64 -4.51
N LEU A 132 0.20 20.90 -4.09
CA LEU A 132 -1.10 21.38 -3.65
C LEU A 132 -2.07 21.33 -4.84
N GLN A 133 -2.90 20.29 -4.90
CA GLN A 133 -4.01 20.26 -5.84
C GLN A 133 -5.14 21.14 -5.28
N ARG A 134 -5.50 22.18 -6.05
CA ARG A 134 -6.69 22.98 -5.75
C ARG A 134 -7.92 22.14 -6.11
N VAL A 135 -8.53 21.52 -5.09
CA VAL A 135 -9.82 20.85 -5.23
C VAL A 135 -10.90 21.93 -5.35
N ARG A 136 -11.70 21.89 -6.42
CA ARG A 136 -12.91 22.72 -6.54
C ARG A 136 -14.09 21.89 -6.06
N LEU A 137 -14.87 22.44 -5.15
CA LEU A 137 -16.12 21.84 -4.68
C LEU A 137 -17.29 22.59 -5.31
N PRO A 138 -18.42 21.93 -5.57
CA PRO A 138 -19.65 22.60 -5.96
C PRO A 138 -20.05 23.67 -4.95
N GLN A 139 -20.71 24.72 -5.43
CA GLN A 139 -21.24 25.77 -4.57
C GLN A 139 -22.22 25.17 -3.54
N GLY A 140 -22.10 25.57 -2.27
CA GLY A 140 -22.96 25.08 -1.19
C GLY A 140 -22.58 23.71 -0.62
N TRP A 141 -21.63 22.98 -1.22
CA TRP A 141 -21.26 21.61 -0.79
C TRP A 141 -20.79 21.54 0.67
N LEU A 142 -19.96 22.49 1.12
CA LEU A 142 -19.48 22.51 2.51
C LEU A 142 -20.58 22.83 3.55
N GLY A 143 -21.65 23.51 3.13
CA GLY A 143 -22.77 23.86 4.00
C GLY A 143 -23.70 22.68 4.29
N LEU A 144 -23.63 21.62 3.47
CA LEU A 144 -24.43 20.41 3.59
C LEU A 144 -23.59 19.18 3.97
N ARG A 145 -22.39 19.38 4.55
CA ARG A 145 -21.46 18.29 4.88
C ARG A 145 -22.02 17.22 5.83
N ASP A 146 -23.01 17.59 6.65
CA ASP A 146 -23.66 16.73 7.64
C ASP A 146 -25.05 16.26 7.15
N SER A 147 -25.40 16.56 5.88
CA SER A 147 -26.64 16.13 5.23
C SER A 147 -26.39 14.90 4.37
N ASP A 148 -27.35 13.98 4.35
CA ASP A 148 -27.35 12.81 3.44
C ASP A 148 -27.83 13.17 2.02
N SER A 149 -28.18 14.44 1.77
CA SER A 149 -28.61 14.93 0.46
C SER A 149 -27.46 15.47 -0.38
N VAL A 150 -27.44 15.13 -1.67
CA VAL A 150 -26.53 15.74 -2.65
C VAL A 150 -27.01 17.17 -2.92
N PRO A 151 -26.16 18.21 -2.80
CA PRO A 151 -26.54 19.57 -3.16
C PRO A 151 -27.00 19.61 -4.63
N GLU A 152 -28.09 20.30 -4.96
CA GLU A 152 -28.60 20.41 -6.33
C GLU A 152 -27.50 20.91 -7.31
N ALA A 153 -26.64 21.82 -6.86
CA ALA A 153 -25.49 22.33 -7.64
C ALA A 153 -24.38 21.30 -7.92
N ALA A 154 -24.36 20.15 -7.24
CA ALA A 154 -23.42 19.07 -7.50
C ALA A 154 -23.89 18.12 -8.62
N ALA A 155 -25.19 18.14 -8.97
CA ALA A 155 -25.75 17.33 -10.04
C ALA A 155 -25.37 17.85 -11.45
N GLU A 156 -24.86 19.08 -11.56
CA GLU A 156 -24.49 19.72 -12.83
C GLU A 156 -23.00 19.57 -13.20
N MET A 157 -22.21 18.80 -12.43
CA MET A 157 -20.80 18.55 -12.78
C MET A 157 -20.69 17.53 -13.92
N GLU A 158 -20.70 18.05 -15.14
CA GLU A 158 -20.20 17.39 -16.35
C GLU A 158 -18.86 16.69 -16.06
N ALA A 159 -18.74 15.46 -16.58
CA ALA A 159 -17.59 14.60 -16.38
C ALA A 159 -16.28 15.34 -16.68
N CYS A 160 -15.39 15.44 -15.70
CA CYS A 160 -14.00 15.81 -15.97
C CYS A 160 -13.37 14.70 -16.83
N GLU A 161 -13.44 14.85 -18.15
CA GLU A 161 -12.61 14.11 -19.09
C GLU A 161 -11.15 14.55 -18.95
N GLY A 162 -10.28 13.55 -18.71
CA GLY A 162 -8.92 13.43 -19.24
C GLY A 162 -7.88 14.49 -18.88
#